data_AF-A0A246FP61-F1
#
_entry.id   AF-A0A246FP61-F1
#
_cell.length_a   1.000
_cell.length_b   1.000
_cell.length_c   1.000
_cell.angle_alpha   90.00
_cell.angle_beta   90.00
_cell.angle_gamma   90.00
#
_symmetry.space_group_name_H-M   'P 1'
#
loop_
_entity.id
_entity.type
_entity.pdbx_description
1 polymer ?
#
loop_
_entity_poly.entity_id
_entity_poly.type
_entity_poly.pdbx_seq_one_letter_code
_entity_poly.pdbx_strand_id
1 'polypeptide(L)'
;MSVTRLKRKHRKNIARANNKQRIIKQLLLTPVLKNVDLDELKASFQNGGGRPDIAPKTEAIAAAVHESEAATEAAANSGLSQLESAE
;
A
#
# COMPACT_ATOMS: atom_id res chain seq x y z
N MET A 1 36.88 -21.00 -20.95
CA MET A 1 36.76 -20.51 -19.55
C MET A 1 35.34 -20.75 -19.06
N SER A 2 35.13 -21.81 -18.27
CA SER A 2 33.82 -22.19 -17.73
C SER A 2 33.28 -21.14 -16.76
N VAL A 3 32.00 -21.29 -16.36
CA VAL A 3 31.40 -20.41 -15.35
C VAL A 3 32.16 -20.56 -14.04
N THR A 4 32.85 -19.49 -13.63
CA THR A 4 33.55 -19.46 -12.36
C THR A 4 32.58 -19.50 -11.18
N ARG A 5 33.05 -19.97 -10.02
CA ARG A 5 32.26 -20.02 -8.79
C ARG A 5 31.64 -18.66 -8.44
N LEU A 6 32.36 -17.57 -8.68
CA LEU A 6 31.89 -16.20 -8.46
C LEU A 6 30.71 -15.85 -9.37
N LYS A 7 30.81 -16.11 -10.68
CA LYS A 7 29.71 -15.90 -11.63
C LYS A 7 28.48 -16.74 -11.27
N ARG A 8 28.67 -17.97 -10.78
CA ARG A 8 27.56 -18.81 -10.28
C ARG A 8 26.87 -18.20 -9.06
N LYS A 9 27.62 -17.67 -8.08
CA LYS A 9 27.07 -17.01 -6.89
C LYS A 9 26.30 -15.74 -7.28
N HIS A 10 26.85 -14.94 -8.19
CA HIS A 10 26.20 -13.74 -8.72
C HIS A 10 24.85 -14.06 -9.37
N ARG A 11 24.80 -15.04 -10.28
CA ARG A 11 23.53 -15.46 -10.93
C ARG A 11 22.50 -15.96 -9.92
N LYS A 12 22.92 -16.73 -8.91
CA LYS A 12 22.02 -17.18 -7.83
C LYS A 12 21.47 -16.01 -7.02
N ASN A 13 22.28 -15.00 -6.73
CA ASN A 13 21.83 -13.82 -5.99
C ASN A 13 20.81 -13.00 -6.78
N ILE A 14 21.05 -12.78 -8.08
CA ILE A 14 20.08 -12.11 -8.97
C ILE A 14 18.75 -12.87 -9.00
N ALA A 15 18.80 -14.19 -9.21
CA ALA A 15 17.59 -15.01 -9.23
C ALA A 15 16.80 -14.93 -7.90
N ARG A 16 17.50 -14.92 -6.76
CA ARG A 16 16.87 -14.74 -5.44
C ARG A 16 16.23 -13.37 -5.28
N ALA A 17 16.88 -12.29 -5.72
CA ALA A 17 16.34 -10.94 -5.66
C ALA A 17 15.06 -10.82 -6.53
N ASN A 18 15.13 -11.32 -7.76
CA ASN A 18 13.99 -11.31 -8.68
C ASN A 18 12.81 -12.13 -8.13
N ASN A 19 13.07 -13.27 -7.48
CA ASN A 19 12.02 -14.07 -6.85
C ASN A 19 11.33 -13.34 -5.70
N LYS A 20 12.09 -12.61 -4.87
CA LYS A 20 11.51 -11.78 -3.79
C LYS A 20 10.63 -10.67 -4.37
N GLN A 21 11.10 -9.96 -5.39
CA GLN A 21 10.32 -8.93 -6.06
C GLN A 21 9.04 -9.49 -6.68
N ARG A 22 9.09 -10.68 -7.30
CA ARG A 22 7.91 -11.34 -7.87
C ARG A 22 6.87 -11.68 -6.78
N ILE A 23 7.31 -12.19 -5.65
CA ILE A 23 6.42 -12.50 -4.51
C ILE A 23 5.76 -11.21 -4.01
N ILE A 24 6.53 -10.14 -3.80
CA ILE A 24 5.98 -8.85 -3.35
C ILE A 24 4.94 -8.33 -4.34
N LYS A 25 5.25 -8.35 -5.65
CA LYS A 25 4.29 -7.93 -6.69
C LYS A 25 3.02 -8.78 -6.68
N GLN A 26 3.14 -10.08 -6.43
CA GLN A 26 1.99 -10.98 -6.34
C GLN A 26 1.12 -10.69 -5.11
N LEU A 27 1.74 -10.34 -3.97
CA LEU A 27 1.02 -10.02 -2.74
C LEU A 27 0.32 -8.65 -2.81
N LEU A 28 0.96 -7.67 -3.45
CA LEU A 28 0.40 -6.33 -3.65
C LEU A 28 -0.54 -6.24 -4.84
N LEU A 29 -0.74 -7.34 -5.58
CA LEU A 29 -1.64 -7.36 -6.72
C LEU A 29 -3.08 -7.26 -6.21
N THR A 30 -3.79 -6.21 -6.61
CA THR A 30 -5.24 -6.14 -6.45
C THR A 30 -5.86 -7.16 -7.42
N PRO A 31 -6.52 -8.23 -6.92
CA PRO A 31 -7.04 -9.25 -7.80
C PRO A 31 -8.17 -8.67 -8.66
N VAL A 32 -8.08 -8.87 -9.97
CA VAL A 32 -9.23 -8.59 -10.87
C VAL A 32 -10.25 -9.69 -10.63
N LEU A 33 -11.34 -9.37 -9.94
CA LEU A 33 -12.44 -10.29 -9.68
C LEU A 33 -13.23 -10.48 -10.98
N LYS A 34 -12.85 -11.47 -11.79
CA LYS A 34 -13.43 -11.68 -13.13
C LYS A 34 -14.86 -12.25 -13.11
N ASN A 35 -15.27 -12.93 -12.04
CA ASN A 35 -16.53 -13.67 -11.95
C ASN A 35 -17.41 -13.22 -10.77
N VAL A 36 -17.18 -12.03 -10.23
CA VAL A 36 -17.92 -11.53 -9.07
C VAL A 36 -18.83 -10.40 -9.53
N ASP A 37 -20.13 -10.56 -9.31
CA ASP A 37 -21.09 -9.47 -9.51
C ASP A 37 -20.89 -8.43 -8.40
N LEU A 38 -20.43 -7.24 -8.81
CA LEU A 38 -20.13 -6.15 -7.89
C LEU A 38 -21.40 -5.59 -7.24
N ASP A 39 -22.55 -5.71 -7.88
CA ASP A 39 -23.79 -5.12 -7.39
C ASP A 39 -24.47 -6.04 -6.37
N GLU A 40 -24.40 -7.37 -6.57
CA GLU A 40 -24.79 -8.35 -5.55
C GLU A 40 -23.92 -8.23 -4.30
N LEU A 41 -22.60 -8.10 -4.46
CA LEU A 41 -21.70 -7.91 -3.31
C LEU A 41 -22.04 -6.63 -2.54
N LYS A 42 -22.19 -5.50 -3.22
CA LYS A 42 -22.58 -4.24 -2.55
C LYS A 42 -23.89 -4.40 -1.79
N ALA A 43 -24.88 -5.09 -2.36
CA ALA A 43 -26.15 -5.36 -1.69
C ALA A 43 -25.98 -6.27 -0.46
N SER A 44 -25.14 -7.30 -0.54
CA SER A 44 -24.84 -8.21 0.58
C SER A 44 -24.20 -7.48 1.78
N PHE A 45 -23.37 -6.46 1.53
CA PHE A 45 -22.73 -5.66 2.57
C PHE A 45 -23.63 -4.53 3.10
N GLN A 46 -24.58 -4.03 2.30
CA GLN A 46 -25.59 -3.06 2.74
C GLN A 46 -26.64 -3.70 3.67
N ASN A 47 -26.96 -4.98 3.46
CA ASN A 47 -27.94 -5.72 4.24
C ASN A 47 -27.40 -6.27 5.58
N GLY A 48 -26.29 -5.75 6.09
CA GLY A 48 -25.87 -5.98 7.47
C GLY A 48 -25.60 -7.44 7.85
N GLY A 49 -25.26 -8.30 6.88
CA GLY A 49 -24.79 -9.66 7.11
C GLY A 49 -23.36 -9.68 7.65
N GLY A 50 -23.13 -8.97 8.75
CA GLY A 50 -21.86 -9.01 9.48
C GLY A 50 -21.56 -10.45 9.88
N ARG A 51 -20.29 -10.85 9.73
CA ARG A 51 -19.76 -11.96 10.53
C ARG A 51 -20.11 -11.67 12.00
N PRO A 52 -20.66 -12.63 12.76
CA PRO A 52 -21.15 -12.37 14.10
C PRO A 52 -20.06 -12.17 15.16
N ASP A 53 -18.90 -11.55 14.88
CA ASP A 53 -17.78 -11.49 15.86
C ASP A 53 -16.79 -10.30 15.78
N ILE A 54 -17.05 -9.21 15.05
CA ILE A 54 -16.14 -8.04 15.12
C ILE A 54 -16.91 -6.74 15.34
N ALA A 55 -17.05 -6.38 16.61
CA ALA A 55 -17.63 -5.13 17.09
C ALA A 55 -16.83 -3.88 16.62
N PRO A 56 -17.50 -2.75 16.36
CA PRO A 56 -16.95 -1.62 15.61
C PRO A 56 -16.01 -0.74 16.45
N LYS A 57 -14.75 -0.60 16.00
CA LYS A 57 -13.83 0.48 16.41
C LYS A 57 -13.54 1.46 15.25
N THR A 58 -14.44 1.52 14.27
CA THR A 58 -14.22 2.24 13.01
C THR A 58 -14.63 3.71 13.04
N GLU A 59 -15.33 4.19 14.08
CA GLU A 59 -15.71 5.61 14.17
C GLU A 59 -14.66 6.50 14.86
N ALA A 60 -13.69 5.94 15.59
CA ALA A 60 -12.66 6.71 16.29
C ALA A 60 -11.44 7.07 15.41
N ILE A 61 -11.26 6.42 14.25
CA ILE A 61 -10.06 6.61 13.40
C ILE A 61 -10.32 7.68 12.32
N ALA A 62 -11.58 7.87 11.89
CA ALA A 62 -11.93 8.86 10.86
C ALA A 62 -11.80 10.33 11.34
N ALA A 63 -11.97 10.60 12.65
CA ALA A 63 -11.80 11.94 13.20
C ALA A 63 -10.31 12.35 13.33
N ALA A 64 -9.40 11.40 13.52
CA ALA A 64 -7.97 11.69 13.71
C ALA A 64 -7.20 11.94 12.40
N VAL A 65 -7.72 11.46 11.26
CA VAL A 65 -7.03 11.62 9.97
C VAL A 65 -7.22 13.05 9.42
N HIS A 66 -8.39 13.66 9.60
CA HIS A 66 -8.66 15.03 9.13
C HIS A 66 -7.84 16.13 9.83
N GLU A 67 -7.39 15.90 11.06
CA GLU A 67 -6.57 16.89 11.79
C GLU A 67 -5.09 16.81 11.40
N SER A 68 -4.63 15.66 10.89
CA SER A 68 -3.23 15.43 10.48
C SER A 68 -2.91 15.86 9.04
N GLU A 69 -3.89 15.86 8.14
CA GLU A 69 -3.71 16.37 6.77
C GLU A 69 -3.63 17.90 6.74
N ALA A 70 -4.41 18.61 7.58
CA ALA A 70 -4.38 20.07 7.66
C ALA A 70 -3.06 20.63 8.25
N ALA A 71 -2.38 19.87 9.13
CA ALA A 71 -1.11 20.29 9.73
C ALA A 71 0.10 20.12 8.80
N THR A 72 0.03 19.20 7.82
CA THR A 72 1.14 18.93 6.90
C THR A 72 1.17 19.88 5.70
N GLU A 73 0.01 20.37 5.24
CA GLU A 73 -0.07 21.39 4.20
C GLU A 73 0.39 22.79 4.68
N ALA A 74 0.15 23.14 5.95
CA ALA A 74 0.61 24.41 6.53
C ALA A 74 2.14 24.48 6.74
N ALA A 75 2.78 23.34 7.01
CA ALA A 75 4.24 23.23 7.13
C ALA A 75 4.95 23.31 5.76
N ALA A 76 4.31 22.81 4.70
CA ALA A 76 4.87 22.86 3.34
C ALA A 76 4.91 24.29 2.77
N ASN A 77 3.89 25.11 3.04
CA ASN A 77 3.85 26.51 2.57
C ASN A 77 4.71 27.49 3.38
N SER A 78 5.02 27.19 4.64
CA SER A 78 5.91 28.02 5.47
C SER A 78 7.40 27.75 5.22
N GLY A 79 7.76 26.52 4.82
CA GLY A 79 9.14 26.18 4.45
C GLY A 79 9.59 26.77 3.10
N LEU A 80 8.66 26.96 2.15
CA LEU A 80 8.97 27.51 0.84
C LEU A 80 9.21 29.03 0.87
N SER A 81 8.49 29.75 1.74
CA SER A 81 8.61 31.22 1.88
C SER A 81 9.88 31.69 2.61
N GLN A 82 10.47 30.83 3.45
CA GLN A 82 11.72 31.13 4.15
C GLN A 82 12.97 31.02 3.26
N LEU A 83 12.89 30.25 2.17
CA LEU A 83 14.01 30.10 1.22
C LEU A 83 14.03 31.20 0.15
N GLU A 84 12.88 31.77 -0.21
CA GLU A 84 12.79 32.90 -1.16
C GLU A 84 13.15 34.26 -0.53
N SER A 85 13.24 34.35 0.80
CA SER A 85 13.59 35.60 1.51
C SER A 85 15.09 35.74 1.81
N ALA A 86 15.93 34.82 1.31
CA ALA A 86 17.36 34.71 1.62
C ALA A 86 18.29 34.90 0.40
N GLU A 87 17.77 35.51 -0.67
CA GLU A 87 18.54 36.01 -1.83
C GLU A 87 18.38 37.54 -1.93
#